data_AF-A0A951CP28-F1
#
_entry.id   AF-A0A951CP28-F1
#
_cell.length_a   1.000
_cell.length_b   1.000
_cell.length_c   1.000
_cell.angle_alpha   90.00
_cell.angle_beta   90.00
_cell.angle_gamma   90.00
#
_symmetry.space_group_name_H-M   'P 1'
#
loop_
_entity.id
_entity.type
_entity.pdbx_description
1 polymer ?
#
loop_
_entity_poly.entity_id
_entity_poly.type
_entity_poly.pdbx_seq_one_letter_code
_entity_poly.pdbx_strand_id
1 'polypeptide(L)' 'GDSDEMYRSLQQLAKLSGDPTVFPGHWYSVEPSAALSKVRRSNYVYRASNLDQWRMLMGG' A
#
# COMPACT_ATOMS: atom_id res chain seq x y z
N GLY A 1 -9.07 -14.33 1.02
CA GLY A 1 -7.65 -13.91 1.03
C GLY A 1 -7.30 -13.52 2.44
N ASP A 2 -6.08 -13.78 2.88
CA ASP A 2 -5.62 -13.42 4.23
C ASP A 2 -5.26 -11.93 4.26
N SER A 3 -5.97 -11.15 5.07
CA SER A 3 -5.76 -9.71 5.19
C SER A 3 -4.46 -9.36 5.89
N ASP A 4 -4.00 -10.17 6.83
CA ASP A 4 -2.71 -9.96 7.49
C ASP A 4 -1.56 -10.19 6.48
N GLU A 5 -1.69 -11.18 5.58
CA GLU A 5 -0.73 -11.39 4.49
C GLU A 5 -0.71 -10.23 3.48
N MET A 6 -1.88 -9.63 3.21
CA MET A 6 -1.93 -8.39 2.42
C MET A 6 -1.17 -7.26 3.10
N TYR A 7 -1.33 -7.07 4.41
CA TYR A 7 -0.57 -6.08 5.17
C TYR A 7 0.94 -6.35 5.07
N ARG A 8 1.38 -7.58 5.30
CA ARG A 8 2.82 -7.94 5.21
C ARG A 8 3.38 -7.64 3.82
N SER A 9 2.63 -7.97 2.77
CA SER A 9 3.01 -7.70 1.39
C SER A 9 3.13 -6.19 1.10
N LEU A 10 2.18 -5.39 1.59
CA LEU A 10 2.23 -3.93 1.48
C LEU A 10 3.43 -3.33 2.25
N GLN A 11 3.74 -3.86 3.44
CA GLN A 11 4.91 -3.43 4.21
C GLN A 11 6.23 -3.79 3.52
N GLN A 12 6.30 -4.92 2.79
CA GLN A 12 7.46 -5.25 1.97
C GLN A 12 7.60 -4.29 0.79
N LEU A 13 6.49 -4.00 0.08
CA LEU A 13 6.48 -3.04 -1.02
C LEU A 13 6.94 -1.65 -0.58
N ALA A 14 6.50 -1.16 0.58
CA ALA A 14 6.89 0.14 1.11
C ALA A 14 8.38 0.27 1.47
N LYS A 15 9.09 -0.86 1.62
CA LYS A 15 10.51 -0.92 2.00
C LYS A 15 11.46 -0.97 0.80
N LEU A 16 10.95 -1.00 -0.43
CA LEU A 16 11.80 -0.97 -1.61
C LEU A 16 12.65 0.31 -1.64
N SER A 17 13.94 0.17 -1.90
CA SER A 17 14.89 1.26 -2.07
C SER A 17 14.76 1.93 -3.44
N GLY A 18 15.18 3.19 -3.56
CA GLY A 18 15.33 3.85 -4.87
C GLY A 18 14.05 4.46 -5.45
N ASP A 19 12.97 4.53 -4.66
CA ASP A 19 11.69 5.16 -5.04
C ASP A 19 11.14 4.72 -6.42
N PRO A 20 10.95 3.40 -6.64
CA PRO A 20 10.51 2.91 -7.94
C PRO A 20 9.12 3.42 -8.33
N THR A 21 8.89 3.56 -9.63
CA THR A 21 7.55 3.86 -10.16
C THR A 21 6.64 2.64 -10.02
N VAL A 22 5.47 2.84 -9.44
CA VAL A 22 4.43 1.82 -9.27
C VAL A 22 3.49 1.86 -10.48
N PHE A 23 3.36 0.72 -11.16
CA PHE A 23 2.45 0.50 -12.28
C PHE A 23 1.32 -0.46 -11.84
N PRO A 24 0.11 0.05 -11.55
CA PRO A 24 -1.01 -0.80 -11.17
C PRO A 24 -1.56 -1.58 -12.38
N GLY A 25 -2.03 -2.81 -12.13
CA GLY A 25 -2.64 -3.65 -13.18
C GLY A 25 -4.03 -3.19 -13.64
N HIS A 26 -4.68 -2.31 -12.88
CA HIS A 26 -5.96 -1.69 -13.22
C HIS A 26 -5.92 -0.19 -12.88
N TRP A 27 -6.81 0.58 -13.51
CA TRP A 27 -6.81 2.03 -13.42
C TRP A 27 -7.56 2.53 -12.17
N TYR A 28 -6.96 2.37 -10.99
CA TYR A 28 -7.55 2.77 -9.71
C TYR A 28 -7.36 4.25 -9.35
N SER A 29 -6.56 5.01 -10.11
CA SER A 29 -6.27 6.42 -9.89
C SER A 29 -6.29 7.21 -11.19
N VAL A 30 -6.48 8.54 -11.13
CA VAL A 30 -6.41 9.42 -12.31
C VAL A 30 -5.06 9.29 -13.01
N GLU A 31 -3.98 9.24 -12.23
CA GLU A 31 -2.64 8.98 -12.77
C GLU A 31 -2.46 7.47 -13.04
N PRO A 32 -1.93 7.07 -14.22
CA PRO A 32 -1.73 5.67 -14.57
C PRO A 32 -0.55 5.01 -13.84
N SER A 33 0.34 5.81 -13.24
CA SER A 33 1.48 5.36 -12.43
C SER A 33 1.99 6.51 -11.56
N ALA A 34 2.70 6.18 -10.47
CA ALA A 34 3.30 7.17 -9.58
C ALA A 34 4.52 6.60 -8.84
N ALA A 35 5.45 7.46 -8.43
CA ALA A 35 6.57 7.05 -7.58
C ALA A 35 6.08 6.45 -6.25
N LEU A 36 6.77 5.42 -5.74
CA LEU A 36 6.41 4.72 -4.51
C LEU A 36 6.26 5.68 -3.32
N SER A 37 7.10 6.70 -3.23
CA SER A 37 7.05 7.74 -2.20
C SER A 37 5.74 8.53 -2.22
N LYS A 38 5.21 8.85 -3.40
CA LYS A 38 3.90 9.48 -3.58
C LYS A 38 2.79 8.52 -3.18
N VAL A 39 2.86 7.27 -3.66
CA VAL A 39 1.87 6.22 -3.34
C VAL A 39 1.78 5.98 -1.84
N ARG A 40 2.91 5.88 -1.13
CA ARG A 40 2.96 5.72 0.33
C ARG A 40 2.30 6.86 1.09
N ARG A 41 2.42 8.09 0.59
CA ARG A 41 1.86 9.29 1.23
C ARG A 41 0.36 9.44 0.98
N SER A 42 -0.11 9.07 -0.22
CA SER A 42 -1.49 9.33 -0.64
C SER A 42 -2.44 8.15 -0.42
N ASN A 43 -1.94 6.91 -0.53
CA ASN A 43 -2.79 5.72 -0.48
C ASN A 43 -3.12 5.33 0.98
N TYR A 44 -4.40 5.24 1.29
CA TYR A 44 -4.90 5.01 2.65
C TYR A 44 -4.44 3.67 3.24
N VAL A 45 -4.10 2.68 2.42
CA VAL A 45 -3.61 1.37 2.88
C VAL A 45 -2.29 1.47 3.65
N TYR A 46 -1.52 2.55 3.43
CA TYR A 46 -0.29 2.82 4.16
C TYR A 46 -0.48 3.66 5.43
N ARG A 47 -1.73 3.97 5.82
CA ARG A 47 -2.02 4.67 7.09
C ARG A 47 -1.87 3.78 8.31
N ALA A 48 -2.11 2.47 8.18
CA ALA A 48 -1.86 1.53 9.26
C ALA A 48 -0.37 1.30 9.47
N SER A 49 0.07 1.47 10.71
CA SER A 49 1.47 1.29 11.13
C SER A 49 1.74 -0.06 11.79
N ASN A 50 0.68 -0.83 12.09
CA ASN A 50 0.75 -2.18 12.68
C ASN A 50 -0.47 -3.01 12.27
N LEU A 51 -0.43 -4.32 12.57
CA LEU A 51 -1.49 -5.27 12.22
C LEU A 51 -2.82 -4.97 12.90
N ASP A 52 -2.82 -4.48 14.13
CA ASP A 52 -4.07 -4.20 14.84
C ASP A 52 -4.81 -3.01 14.20
N GLN A 53 -4.10 -1.94 13.87
CA GLN A 53 -4.63 -0.81 13.10
C GLN A 53 -5.11 -1.26 11.71
N TRP A 54 -4.37 -2.15 11.06
CA TRP A 54 -4.77 -2.70 9.77
C TRP A 54 -6.08 -3.48 9.85
N ARG A 55 -6.23 -4.36 10.85
CA ARG A 55 -7.46 -5.13 11.08
C ARG A 55 -8.67 -4.21 11.31
N MET A 56 -8.48 -3.13 12.07
CA MET A 56 -9.52 -2.10 12.24
C MET A 56 -9.91 -1.42 10.92
N LEU A 57 -8.95 -1.13 10.03
CA LEU A 57 -9.23 -0.54 8.71
C LEU A 57 -9.96 -1.51 7.77
N MET A 58 -9.69 -2.80 7.88
CA MET A 58 -10.27 -3.83 7.01
C MET A 58 -11.64 -4.34 7.49
N GLY A 59 -12.18 -3.79 8.59
CA GLY A 59 -13.54 -4.04 9.04
C GLY A 59 -13.71 -4.94 10.26
N GLY A 60 -12.61 -5.41 10.87
CA GLY A 60 -12.65 -6.34 12.02
C GLY A 60 -13.02 -7.77 11.64
#